data_AF-A0A932VQL1-F1
#
_entry.id   AF-A0A932VQL1-F1
#
_cell.length_a   1.000
_cell.length_b   1.000
_cell.length_c   1.000
_cell.angle_alpha   90.00
_cell.angle_beta   90.00
_cell.angle_gamma   90.00
#
_symmetry.space_group_name_H-M   'P 1'
#
loop_
_entity.id
_entity.type
_entity.pdbx_description
1 polymer ?
#
loop_
_entity_poly.entity_id
_entity_poly.type
_entity_poly.pdbx_seq_one_letter_code
_entity_poly.pdbx_strand_id
1 'polypeptide(L)'
;MRESSSSVGSVEMQKSNEGKRPRVTAELIKSREVLDIPVQGNFQPLLDSINRDLGTEMKPRSEGFHVTLFDIEETRAVGEKLTPLVLKILNDLNDVTEKGAGIHVVGIGYVDGRTSQYNLRDVDRAKRVVYIKLDCPRLDWVRRELGLDYTDENGVEHKKDFRLTLGYEVGDIRKQVVGHDQETGKRIMEPIPRDLDTIFGLQDKFGKDLDKVLNIKFGEIGGPDKKERHGGK
;
A
#
# COMPACT_ATOMS: atom_id res chain seq x y z
N MET A 1 -26.40 71.91 0.25
CA MET A 1 -26.83 70.77 -0.58
C MET A 1 -25.58 70.15 -1.17
N ARG A 2 -25.18 68.96 -0.68
CA ARG A 2 -24.02 68.20 -1.17
C ARG A 2 -24.56 66.95 -1.83
N GLU A 3 -24.23 66.75 -3.09
CA GLU A 3 -24.60 65.55 -3.85
C GLU A 3 -23.73 64.37 -3.41
N SER A 4 -24.39 63.25 -3.16
CA SER A 4 -23.77 61.97 -2.82
C SER A 4 -23.71 61.12 -4.09
N SER A 5 -22.52 60.94 -4.65
CA SER A 5 -22.28 59.93 -5.69
C SER A 5 -21.70 58.67 -5.05
N SER A 6 -22.55 57.66 -4.93
CA SER A 6 -22.18 56.30 -4.52
C SER A 6 -21.55 55.56 -5.70
N SER A 7 -20.25 55.28 -5.62
CA SER A 7 -19.55 54.36 -6.51
C SER A 7 -19.91 52.92 -6.13
N VAL A 8 -20.63 52.25 -7.03
CA VAL A 8 -20.93 50.82 -6.96
C VAL A 8 -19.63 50.07 -7.27
N GLY A 9 -19.03 49.48 -6.24
CA GLY A 9 -17.91 48.55 -6.40
C GLY A 9 -18.40 47.28 -7.11
N SER A 10 -17.87 47.04 -8.31
CA SER A 10 -18.00 45.75 -9.00
C SER A 10 -17.30 44.69 -8.16
N VAL A 11 -18.08 43.83 -7.52
CA VAL A 11 -17.60 42.59 -6.91
C VAL A 11 -17.22 41.65 -8.05
N GLU A 12 -15.92 41.58 -8.37
CA GLU A 12 -15.39 40.46 -9.14
C GLU A 12 -15.65 39.18 -8.34
N MET A 13 -16.68 38.44 -8.74
CA MET A 13 -16.84 37.04 -8.36
C MET A 13 -15.60 36.30 -8.84
N GLN A 14 -14.69 36.02 -7.91
CA GLN A 14 -13.67 34.99 -8.07
C GLN A 14 -14.39 33.70 -8.49
N LYS A 15 -14.23 33.34 -9.77
CA LYS A 15 -14.56 32.02 -10.25
C LYS A 15 -13.82 31.03 -9.37
N SER A 16 -14.56 30.31 -8.53
CA SER A 16 -14.05 29.12 -7.86
C SER A 16 -13.50 28.20 -8.93
N ASN A 17 -12.17 28.02 -8.95
CA ASN A 17 -11.56 26.88 -9.60
C ASN A 17 -12.13 25.64 -8.92
N GLU A 18 -13.15 25.02 -9.52
CA GLU A 18 -13.48 23.63 -9.24
C GLU A 18 -12.19 22.83 -9.48
N GLY A 19 -11.55 22.48 -8.38
CA GLY A 19 -10.18 21.99 -8.35
C GLY A 19 -10.01 20.80 -9.28
N LYS A 20 -9.17 20.94 -10.30
CA LYS A 20 -8.69 19.81 -11.08
C LYS A 20 -7.99 18.86 -10.11
N ARG A 21 -8.60 17.70 -9.89
CA ARG A 21 -8.07 16.64 -9.02
C ARG A 21 -6.65 16.25 -9.47
N PRO A 22 -5.75 15.93 -8.52
CA PRO A 22 -4.42 15.44 -8.85
C PRO A 22 -4.53 14.18 -9.70
N ARG A 23 -3.98 14.22 -10.92
CA ARG A 23 -3.93 13.06 -11.81
C ARG A 23 -2.62 12.33 -11.62
N VAL A 24 -2.66 11.01 -11.73
CA VAL A 24 -1.44 10.21 -11.88
C VAL A 24 -0.84 10.53 -13.24
N THR A 25 0.34 11.16 -13.26
CA THR A 25 1.08 11.50 -14.47
C THR A 25 2.38 10.71 -14.59
N ALA A 26 2.98 10.72 -15.78
CA ALA A 26 4.29 10.10 -15.98
C ALA A 26 5.38 10.80 -15.16
N GLU A 27 5.30 12.13 -15.01
CA GLU A 27 6.21 12.94 -14.20
C GLU A 27 6.09 12.60 -12.71
N LEU A 28 4.87 12.38 -12.22
CA LEU A 28 4.66 11.91 -10.85
C LEU A 28 5.34 10.55 -10.65
N ILE A 29 5.09 9.57 -11.53
CA ILE A 29 5.66 8.23 -11.38
C ILE A 29 7.19 8.28 -11.42
N LYS A 30 7.78 9.05 -12.35
CA LYS A 30 9.23 9.19 -12.50
C LYS A 30 9.90 9.96 -11.36
N SER A 31 9.17 10.84 -10.67
CA SER A 31 9.71 11.60 -9.53
C SER A 31 9.66 10.82 -8.22
N ARG A 32 8.94 9.69 -8.17
CA ARG A 32 8.80 8.88 -6.96
C ARG A 32 9.75 7.70 -6.96
N GLU A 33 10.30 7.45 -5.77
CA GLU A 33 11.09 6.23 -5.53
C GLU A 33 10.17 5.02 -5.33
N VAL A 34 9.02 5.21 -4.68
CA VAL A 34 8.00 4.18 -4.46
C VAL A 34 6.65 4.79 -4.79
N LEU A 35 5.86 4.11 -5.62
CA LEU A 35 4.47 4.49 -5.82
C LEU A 35 3.58 3.76 -4.79
N ASP A 36 2.98 4.53 -3.89
CA ASP A 36 2.12 4.01 -2.83
C ASP A 36 0.80 4.78 -2.71
N ILE A 37 -0.16 4.20 -2.01
CA ILE A 37 -1.41 4.83 -1.60
C ILE A 37 -1.36 5.00 -0.09
N PRO A 38 -1.39 6.24 0.46
CA PRO A 38 -1.51 6.43 1.90
C PRO A 38 -2.85 5.88 2.38
N VAL A 39 -2.85 5.31 3.59
CA VAL A 39 -4.05 4.77 4.22
C VAL A 39 -4.24 5.44 5.56
N GLN A 40 -5.48 5.79 5.87
CA GLN A 40 -5.92 6.18 7.20
C GLN A 40 -6.83 5.10 7.77
N GLY A 41 -6.79 4.91 9.08
CA GLY A 41 -7.64 3.96 9.78
C GLY A 41 -7.28 3.88 11.26
N ASN A 42 -8.20 3.37 12.07
CA ASN A 42 -7.95 3.14 13.50
C ASN A 42 -7.53 1.68 13.73
N PHE A 43 -6.24 1.40 13.55
CA PHE A 43 -5.71 0.04 13.65
C PHE A 43 -5.26 -0.35 15.06
N GLN A 44 -5.22 0.59 16.01
CA GLN A 44 -4.73 0.33 17.36
C GLN A 44 -5.54 -0.74 18.08
N PRO A 45 -6.90 -0.74 18.07
CA PRO A 45 -7.67 -1.80 18.73
C PRO A 45 -7.39 -3.19 18.18
N LEU A 46 -7.14 -3.29 16.87
CA LEU A 46 -6.77 -4.55 16.22
C LEU A 46 -5.39 -5.01 16.69
N LEU A 47 -4.38 -4.11 16.68
CA LEU A 47 -3.05 -4.42 17.18
C LEU A 47 -3.06 -4.83 18.65
N ASP A 48 -3.81 -4.13 19.50
CA ASP A 48 -3.95 -4.44 20.93
C ASP A 48 -4.56 -5.82 21.13
N SER A 49 -5.59 -6.15 20.34
CA SER A 49 -6.19 -7.49 20.40
C SER A 49 -5.19 -8.57 20.00
N ILE A 50 -4.43 -8.36 18.92
CA ILE A 50 -3.48 -9.38 18.46
C ILE A 50 -2.34 -9.53 19.46
N ASN A 51 -1.82 -8.42 20.00
CA ASN A 51 -0.79 -8.44 21.04
C ASN A 51 -1.23 -9.21 22.28
N ARG A 52 -2.46 -8.98 22.74
CA ARG A 52 -3.03 -9.72 23.88
C ARG A 52 -3.20 -11.21 23.56
N ASP A 53 -3.72 -11.54 22.39
CA ASP A 53 -4.07 -12.92 22.04
C ASP A 53 -2.82 -13.77 21.70
N LEU A 54 -1.78 -13.16 21.12
CA LEU A 54 -0.54 -13.84 20.73
C LEU A 54 0.61 -13.66 21.73
N GLY A 55 0.44 -12.84 22.76
CA GLY A 55 1.51 -12.51 23.71
C GLY A 55 2.68 -11.78 23.03
N THR A 56 2.38 -10.89 22.08
CA THR A 56 3.36 -10.12 21.30
C THR A 56 3.32 -8.63 21.68
N GLU A 57 4.38 -7.90 21.30
CA GLU A 57 4.45 -6.44 21.47
C GLU A 57 4.66 -5.72 20.12
N MET A 58 3.75 -5.98 19.17
CA MET A 58 3.80 -5.33 17.87
C MET A 58 3.45 -3.85 17.98
N LYS A 59 4.24 -3.02 17.30
CA LYS A 59 4.06 -1.57 17.22
C LYS A 59 3.61 -1.16 15.82
N PRO A 60 2.78 -0.12 15.70
CA PRO A 60 2.41 0.41 14.40
C PRO A 60 3.63 0.97 13.66
N ARG A 61 3.53 1.05 12.33
CA ARG A 61 4.58 1.68 11.51
C ARG A 61 4.69 3.16 11.85
N SER A 62 5.91 3.61 12.14
CA SER A 62 6.22 5.00 12.44
C SER A 62 5.92 5.94 11.28
N GLU A 63 6.11 5.48 10.04
CA GLU A 63 5.91 6.26 8.81
C GLU A 63 4.45 6.36 8.35
N GLY A 64 3.51 5.86 9.16
CA GLY A 64 2.11 5.74 8.79
C GLY A 64 1.82 4.56 7.85
N PHE A 65 0.54 4.43 7.52
CA PHE A 65 -0.02 3.30 6.79
C PHE A 65 -0.05 3.59 5.30
N HIS A 66 0.33 2.60 4.49
CA HIS A 66 0.29 2.69 3.04
C HIS A 66 0.19 1.32 2.39
N VAL A 67 -0.33 1.30 1.16
CA VAL A 67 -0.27 0.16 0.24
C VAL A 67 0.75 0.49 -0.83
N THR A 68 1.80 -0.31 -0.94
CA THR A 68 2.77 -0.17 -2.04
C THR A 68 2.19 -0.75 -3.32
N LEU A 69 2.11 0.07 -4.38
CA LEU A 69 1.69 -0.38 -5.71
C LEU A 69 2.89 -0.88 -6.51
N PHE A 70 3.96 -0.08 -6.48
CA PHE A 70 5.25 -0.37 -7.11
C PHE A 70 6.36 -0.02 -6.13
N ASP A 71 7.27 -0.95 -5.87
CA ASP A 71 8.49 -0.68 -5.11
C ASP A 71 9.54 0.08 -5.94
N ILE A 72 10.76 0.20 -5.43
CA ILE A 72 11.82 1.01 -6.04
C ILE A 72 12.23 0.50 -7.42
N GLU A 73 12.36 -0.81 -7.56
CA GLU A 73 12.77 -1.43 -8.82
C GLU A 73 11.60 -1.40 -9.81
N GLU A 74 10.40 -1.69 -9.32
CA GLU A 74 9.18 -1.66 -10.13
C GLU A 74 8.85 -0.24 -10.62
N THR A 75 8.93 0.79 -9.77
CA THR A 75 8.54 2.17 -10.10
C THR A 75 9.39 2.73 -11.24
N ARG A 76 10.68 2.40 -11.27
CA ARG A 76 11.58 2.78 -12.38
C ARG A 76 11.16 2.10 -13.67
N ALA A 77 10.91 0.79 -13.64
CA ALA A 77 10.44 0.05 -14.81
C ALA A 77 9.09 0.54 -15.33
N VAL A 78 8.16 0.90 -14.43
CA VAL A 78 6.87 1.52 -14.81
C VAL A 78 7.11 2.86 -15.50
N GLY A 79 8.01 3.68 -14.96
CA GLY A 79 8.43 4.96 -15.54
C GLY A 79 8.82 4.89 -17.02
N GLU A 80 9.43 3.77 -17.43
CA GLU A 80 9.90 3.51 -18.79
C GLU A 80 8.84 2.86 -19.69
N LYS A 81 7.94 2.05 -19.12
CA LYS A 81 6.92 1.26 -19.86
C LYS A 81 5.53 1.88 -19.89
N LEU A 82 5.39 3.11 -19.41
CA LEU A 82 4.11 3.80 -19.28
C LEU A 82 3.42 4.02 -20.63
N THR A 83 2.21 3.46 -20.77
CA THR A 83 1.32 3.71 -21.91
C THR A 83 0.16 4.64 -21.49
N PRO A 84 -0.48 5.34 -22.46
CA PRO A 84 -1.69 6.11 -22.16
C PRO A 84 -2.81 5.28 -21.53
N LEU A 85 -2.90 3.99 -21.88
CA LEU A 85 -3.88 3.07 -21.30
C LEU A 85 -3.58 2.77 -19.83
N VAL A 86 -2.32 2.49 -19.49
CA VAL A 86 -1.89 2.29 -18.10
C VAL A 86 -2.14 3.55 -17.27
N LEU A 87 -1.79 4.73 -17.78
CA LEU A 87 -2.07 6.01 -17.11
C LEU A 87 -3.57 6.20 -16.89
N LYS A 88 -4.39 5.92 -17.90
CA LYS A 88 -5.84 6.03 -17.78
C LYS A 88 -6.36 5.11 -16.66
N ILE A 89 -5.89 3.88 -16.58
CA ILE A 89 -6.38 2.93 -15.56
C ILE A 89 -5.86 3.27 -14.16
N LEU A 90 -4.64 3.79 -14.03
CA LEU A 90 -4.15 4.33 -12.75
C LEU A 90 -4.98 5.54 -12.30
N ASN A 91 -5.38 6.42 -13.22
CA ASN A 91 -6.30 7.53 -12.90
C ASN A 91 -7.71 7.02 -12.55
N ASP A 92 -8.24 6.06 -13.31
CA ASP A 92 -9.55 5.43 -13.02
C ASP A 92 -9.52 4.70 -11.67
N LEU A 93 -8.37 4.14 -11.25
CA LEU A 93 -8.17 3.55 -9.92
C LEU A 93 -8.10 4.63 -8.86
N ASN A 94 -7.36 5.72 -9.09
CA ASN A 94 -7.27 6.85 -8.17
C ASN A 94 -8.67 7.41 -7.84
N ASP A 95 -9.50 7.60 -8.86
CA ASP A 95 -10.87 8.14 -8.73
C ASP A 95 -11.82 7.24 -7.94
N VAL A 96 -11.65 5.92 -7.98
CA VAL A 96 -12.50 4.99 -7.21
C VAL A 96 -11.95 4.76 -5.80
N THR A 97 -10.63 4.78 -5.64
CA THR A 97 -9.95 4.53 -4.37
C THR A 97 -10.25 5.63 -3.36
N GLU A 98 -10.26 6.89 -3.81
CA GLU A 98 -10.66 8.05 -2.99
C GLU A 98 -12.12 7.91 -2.48
N LYS A 99 -12.97 7.24 -3.25
CA LYS A 99 -14.38 6.96 -2.88
C LYS A 99 -14.52 5.71 -2.01
N GLY A 100 -13.42 5.10 -1.57
CA GLY A 100 -13.42 3.87 -0.78
C GLY A 100 -13.74 2.61 -1.58
N ALA A 101 -13.56 2.63 -2.91
CA ALA A 101 -13.84 1.51 -3.80
C ALA A 101 -12.59 1.04 -4.56
N GLY A 102 -12.64 -0.18 -5.11
CA GLY A 102 -11.59 -0.72 -6.00
C GLY A 102 -10.43 -1.43 -5.30
N ILE A 103 -10.27 -1.26 -3.98
CA ILE A 103 -9.38 -2.07 -3.14
C ILE A 103 -10.24 -2.80 -2.12
N HIS A 104 -10.16 -4.13 -2.13
CA HIS A 104 -10.95 -5.00 -1.28
C HIS A 104 -10.09 -5.53 -0.13
N VAL A 105 -10.63 -5.50 1.08
CA VAL A 105 -10.00 -6.13 2.24
C VAL A 105 -10.35 -7.62 2.22
N VAL A 106 -9.33 -8.47 2.10
CA VAL A 106 -9.51 -9.93 2.00
C VAL A 106 -9.48 -10.56 3.40
N GLY A 107 -8.59 -10.08 4.26
CA GLY A 107 -8.44 -10.59 5.62
C GLY A 107 -7.20 -10.07 6.33
N ILE A 108 -6.92 -10.62 7.50
CA ILE A 108 -5.73 -10.32 8.28
C ILE A 108 -4.74 -11.47 8.10
N GLY A 109 -3.49 -11.12 7.81
CA GLY A 109 -2.39 -12.05 7.80
C GLY A 109 -1.38 -11.74 8.90
N TYR A 110 -0.70 -12.80 9.34
CA TYR A 110 0.34 -12.75 10.35
C TYR A 110 1.52 -13.62 9.91
N VAL A 111 2.74 -13.17 10.17
CA VAL A 111 3.96 -13.98 9.94
C VAL A 111 4.78 -13.94 11.21
N ASP A 112 4.97 -15.12 11.82
CA ASP A 112 5.95 -15.32 12.89
C ASP A 112 7.23 -15.90 12.31
N GLY A 113 8.34 -15.18 12.43
CA GLY A 113 9.62 -15.64 11.91
C GLY A 113 10.15 -16.91 12.58
N ARG A 114 9.69 -17.24 13.79
CA ARG A 114 10.14 -18.42 14.55
C ARG A 114 9.51 -19.70 14.03
N THR A 115 8.24 -19.64 13.65
CA THR A 115 7.44 -20.79 13.24
C THR A 115 7.12 -20.79 11.75
N SER A 116 7.55 -19.77 11.00
CA SER A 116 7.39 -19.66 9.56
C SER A 116 7.92 -20.91 8.84
N GLN A 117 7.09 -21.47 7.95
CA GLN A 117 7.46 -22.54 7.03
C GLN A 117 8.47 -22.09 5.95
N TYR A 118 8.57 -20.78 5.72
CA TYR A 118 9.49 -20.21 4.73
C TYR A 118 10.92 -20.14 5.25
N ASN A 119 11.88 -20.27 4.34
CA ASN A 119 13.29 -20.20 4.67
C ASN A 119 13.73 -18.75 4.94
N LEU A 120 13.58 -18.30 6.18
CA LEU A 120 13.94 -16.94 6.57
C LEU A 120 15.43 -16.80 6.88
N ARG A 121 15.95 -15.57 6.73
CA ARG A 121 17.26 -15.22 7.27
C ARG A 121 17.21 -15.27 8.79
N ASP A 122 18.33 -15.58 9.44
CA ASP A 122 18.40 -15.66 10.92
C ASP A 122 17.97 -14.36 11.59
N VAL A 123 18.33 -13.21 11.00
CA VAL A 123 17.91 -11.88 11.49
C VAL A 123 16.39 -11.64 11.40
N ASP A 124 15.68 -12.40 10.57
CA ASP A 124 14.24 -12.32 10.40
C ASP A 124 13.48 -13.35 11.27
N ARG A 125 14.16 -14.37 11.80
CA ARG A 125 13.53 -15.40 12.66
C ARG A 125 12.99 -14.87 13.97
N ALA A 126 13.54 -13.77 14.48
CA ALA A 126 13.05 -13.12 15.70
C ALA A 126 11.90 -12.14 15.45
N LYS A 127 11.55 -11.87 14.18
CA LYS A 127 10.57 -10.85 13.81
C LYS A 127 9.17 -11.43 13.74
N ARG A 128 8.19 -10.54 13.87
CA ARG A 128 6.76 -10.82 13.70
C ARG A 128 6.14 -9.65 12.99
N VAL A 129 5.25 -9.91 12.04
CA VAL A 129 4.55 -8.88 11.27
C VAL A 129 3.08 -9.22 11.11
N VAL A 130 2.22 -8.23 11.31
CA VAL A 130 0.80 -8.30 10.98
C VAL A 130 0.48 -7.35 9.82
N TYR A 131 -0.43 -7.78 8.97
CA TYR A 131 -0.87 -7.01 7.82
C TYR A 131 -2.33 -7.31 7.48
N ILE A 132 -2.98 -6.39 6.78
CA ILE A 132 -4.25 -6.62 6.10
C ILE A 132 -3.93 -7.00 4.67
N LYS A 133 -4.42 -8.15 4.23
CA LYS A 133 -4.33 -8.60 2.83
C LYS A 133 -5.39 -7.89 2.02
N LEU A 134 -5.00 -7.41 0.85
CA LEU A 134 -5.82 -6.64 -0.04
C LEU A 134 -5.91 -7.32 -1.40
N ASP A 135 -7.04 -7.15 -2.07
CA ASP A 135 -7.25 -7.53 -3.46
C ASP A 135 -7.57 -6.27 -4.27
N CYS A 136 -6.98 -6.15 -5.45
CA CYS A 136 -7.17 -5.01 -6.35
C CYS A 136 -7.08 -5.47 -7.81
N PRO A 137 -8.18 -6.02 -8.37
CA PRO A 137 -8.16 -6.64 -9.70
C PRO A 137 -7.73 -5.69 -10.82
N ARG A 138 -8.02 -4.38 -10.68
CA ARG A 138 -7.57 -3.36 -11.64
C ARG A 138 -6.06 -3.17 -11.63
N LEU A 139 -5.42 -3.26 -10.46
CA LEU A 139 -3.98 -3.12 -10.34
C LEU A 139 -3.27 -4.41 -10.77
N ASP A 140 -3.83 -5.59 -10.51
CA ASP A 140 -3.35 -6.85 -11.08
C ASP A 140 -3.33 -6.83 -12.61
N TRP A 141 -4.35 -6.22 -13.22
CA TRP A 141 -4.37 -6.00 -14.66
C TRP A 141 -3.23 -5.07 -15.11
N VAL A 142 -3.08 -3.91 -14.46
CA VAL A 142 -1.99 -2.96 -14.80
C VAL A 142 -0.62 -3.61 -14.69
N ARG A 143 -0.40 -4.43 -13.67
CA ARG A 143 0.88 -5.11 -13.45
C ARG A 143 1.19 -6.15 -14.50
N ARG A 144 0.19 -6.92 -14.96
CA ARG A 144 0.35 -7.86 -16.08
C ARG A 144 0.71 -7.14 -17.38
N GLU A 145 0.04 -6.02 -17.68
CA GLU A 145 0.34 -5.22 -18.89
C GLU A 145 1.75 -4.62 -18.88
N LEU A 146 2.27 -4.29 -17.70
CA LEU A 146 3.64 -3.80 -17.54
C LEU A 146 4.68 -4.94 -17.52
N GLY A 147 4.24 -6.21 -17.57
CA GLY A 147 5.07 -7.40 -17.45
C GLY A 147 5.74 -7.53 -16.08
N LEU A 148 5.13 -6.95 -15.03
CA LEU A 148 5.61 -7.06 -13.66
C LEU A 148 5.09 -8.32 -12.97
N ASP A 149 3.88 -8.73 -13.35
CA ASP A 149 3.33 -10.01 -12.93
C ASP A 149 3.41 -10.97 -14.12
N TYR A 150 3.98 -12.15 -13.91
CA TYR A 150 4.24 -13.13 -14.96
C TYR A 150 4.11 -14.56 -14.44
N THR A 151 3.99 -15.51 -15.36
CA THR A 151 4.08 -16.95 -15.06
C THR A 151 5.40 -17.45 -15.61
N ASP A 152 6.19 -18.14 -14.79
CA ASP A 152 7.46 -18.70 -15.23
C ASP A 152 7.29 -19.99 -16.07
N GLU A 153 8.41 -20.52 -16.56
CA GLU A 153 8.45 -21.74 -17.38
C GLU A 153 7.90 -22.99 -16.68
N ASN A 154 7.79 -22.97 -15.35
CA ASN A 154 7.26 -24.06 -14.54
C ASN A 154 5.77 -23.86 -14.19
N GLY A 155 5.14 -22.79 -14.70
CA GLY A 155 3.75 -22.49 -14.43
C GLY A 155 3.51 -21.77 -13.09
N VAL A 156 4.56 -21.30 -12.41
CA VAL A 156 4.42 -20.58 -11.14
C VAL A 156 4.06 -19.13 -11.42
N GLU A 157 2.96 -18.65 -10.82
CA GLU A 157 2.55 -17.25 -10.92
C GLU A 157 3.34 -16.36 -9.96
N HIS A 158 4.09 -15.41 -10.52
CA HIS A 158 4.79 -14.35 -9.80
C HIS A 158 3.90 -13.11 -9.81
N LYS A 159 3.04 -12.99 -8.79
CA LYS A 159 2.11 -11.85 -8.62
C LYS A 159 2.44 -11.06 -7.38
N LYS A 160 2.09 -9.77 -7.39
CA LYS A 160 2.21 -8.93 -6.19
C LYS A 160 1.18 -9.33 -5.15
N ASP A 161 1.63 -9.44 -3.91
CA ASP A 161 0.75 -9.51 -2.75
C ASP A 161 0.49 -8.09 -2.22
N PHE A 162 -0.69 -7.54 -2.52
CA PHE A 162 -1.11 -6.24 -1.99
C PHE A 162 -1.47 -6.35 -0.52
N ARG A 163 -0.88 -5.47 0.27
CA ARG A 163 -1.10 -5.47 1.71
C ARG A 163 -0.92 -4.11 2.33
N LEU A 164 -1.57 -3.96 3.47
CA LEU A 164 -1.32 -2.90 4.41
C LEU A 164 -0.65 -3.49 5.65
N THR A 165 0.66 -3.25 5.82
CA THR A 165 1.37 -3.65 7.04
C THR A 165 0.87 -2.80 8.22
N LEU A 166 0.30 -3.45 9.24
CA LEU A 166 -0.22 -2.78 10.43
C LEU A 166 0.87 -2.54 11.46
N GLY A 167 1.75 -3.51 11.66
CA GLY A 167 2.77 -3.42 12.68
C GLY A 167 3.73 -4.60 12.71
N TYR A 168 4.79 -4.43 13.47
CA TYR A 168 5.81 -5.44 13.73
C TYR A 168 6.43 -5.25 15.10
N GLU A 169 7.03 -6.31 15.66
CA GLU A 169 7.69 -6.26 16.96
C GLU A 169 9.11 -5.66 16.85
N VAL A 170 9.96 -6.28 16.04
CA VAL A 170 11.37 -5.86 15.84
C VAL A 170 11.61 -5.31 14.43
N GLY A 171 10.80 -5.71 13.46
CA GLY A 171 10.91 -5.26 12.07
C GLY A 171 10.06 -6.09 11.12
N ASP A 172 9.98 -5.65 9.87
CA ASP A 172 9.22 -6.34 8.81
C ASP A 172 9.97 -7.56 8.25
N ILE A 173 9.24 -8.53 7.70
CA ILE A 173 9.73 -9.77 7.10
C ILE A 173 9.29 -9.83 5.64
N ARG A 174 10.16 -9.50 4.68
CA ARG A 174 9.74 -9.35 3.27
C ARG A 174 10.16 -10.46 2.34
N LYS A 175 11.27 -11.14 2.64
CA LYS A 175 11.93 -12.05 1.70
C LYS A 175 12.37 -13.34 2.38
N GLN A 176 12.34 -14.43 1.64
CA GLN A 176 12.91 -15.73 1.98
C GLN A 176 14.18 -15.99 1.17
N VAL A 177 15.03 -16.87 1.67
CA VAL A 177 16.23 -17.36 1.01
C VAL A 177 15.86 -18.61 0.21
N VAL A 178 15.81 -18.49 -1.12
CA VAL A 178 15.47 -19.63 -1.99
C VAL A 178 16.69 -20.39 -2.47
N GLY A 179 17.88 -19.81 -2.30
CA GLY A 179 19.13 -20.45 -2.67
C GLY A 179 20.32 -19.52 -2.57
N HIS A 180 21.40 -19.96 -3.21
CA HIS A 180 22.64 -19.21 -3.35
C HIS A 180 23.04 -19.17 -4.81
N ASP A 181 23.46 -17.99 -5.25
CA ASP A 181 24.13 -17.81 -6.52
C ASP A 181 25.49 -18.51 -6.45
N GLN A 182 25.74 -19.44 -7.37
CA GLN A 182 26.93 -20.29 -7.33
C GLN A 182 28.22 -19.52 -7.70
N GLU A 183 28.12 -18.47 -8.52
CA GLU A 183 29.29 -17.71 -9.00
C GLU A 183 29.76 -16.68 -7.98
N THR A 184 28.83 -16.00 -7.32
CA THR A 184 29.11 -14.89 -6.40
C THR A 184 28.97 -15.27 -4.93
N GLY A 185 28.38 -16.44 -4.64
CA GLY A 185 28.06 -16.91 -3.28
C GLY A 185 26.93 -16.13 -2.59
N LYS A 186 26.33 -15.15 -3.29
CA LYS A 186 25.30 -14.28 -2.71
C LYS A 186 23.98 -15.03 -2.54
N ARG A 187 23.25 -14.70 -1.46
CA ARG A 187 21.91 -15.25 -1.21
C ARG A 187 20.94 -14.74 -2.28
N ILE A 188 20.19 -15.67 -2.88
CA ILE A 188 19.06 -15.35 -3.75
C ILE A 188 17.84 -15.17 -2.86
N MET A 189 17.20 -14.00 -2.97
CA MET A 189 16.12 -13.58 -2.08
C MET A 189 14.84 -13.37 -2.88
N GLU A 190 13.76 -14.07 -2.50
CA GLU A 190 12.44 -13.93 -3.12
C GLU A 190 11.41 -13.42 -2.13
N PRO A 191 10.32 -12.78 -2.58
CA PRO A 191 9.19 -12.45 -1.72
C PRO A 191 8.66 -13.69 -0.98
N ILE A 192 8.26 -13.52 0.28
CA ILE A 192 7.53 -14.57 1.00
C ILE A 192 6.08 -14.57 0.53
N PRO A 193 5.51 -15.72 0.13
CA PRO A 193 4.07 -15.87 -0.05
C PRO A 193 3.38 -15.56 1.28
N ARG A 194 2.56 -14.52 1.26
CA ARG A 194 1.87 -14.02 2.45
C ARG A 194 0.42 -14.47 2.38
N ASP A 195 0.23 -15.69 2.83
CA ASP A 195 -1.09 -16.29 2.96
C ASP A 195 -1.80 -15.76 4.19
N LEU A 196 -3.13 -15.79 4.15
CA LEU A 196 -3.94 -15.50 5.33
C LEU A 196 -3.62 -16.56 6.37
N ASP A 197 -3.33 -16.11 7.59
CA ASP A 197 -3.06 -17.06 8.66
C ASP A 197 -4.41 -17.62 9.14
N THR A 198 -4.66 -18.88 8.81
CA THR A 198 -5.85 -19.63 9.27
C THR A 198 -5.67 -20.16 10.69
N ILE A 199 -4.45 -20.16 11.23
CA ILE A 199 -4.10 -20.84 12.49
C ILE A 199 -4.77 -20.19 13.71
N PHE A 200 -5.18 -18.92 13.62
CA PHE A 200 -5.67 -18.17 14.78
C PHE A 200 -7.11 -17.66 14.67
N GLY A 201 -7.87 -18.08 13.65
CA GLY A 201 -9.25 -17.61 13.45
C GLY A 201 -9.37 -16.08 13.42
N LEU A 202 -8.27 -15.36 13.12
CA LEU A 202 -8.25 -13.89 13.10
C LEU A 202 -9.22 -13.37 12.03
N GLN A 203 -9.32 -14.09 10.91
CA GLN A 203 -10.29 -13.79 9.88
C GLN A 203 -11.74 -13.97 10.39
N ASP A 204 -12.02 -15.01 11.18
CA ASP A 204 -13.34 -15.25 11.76
C ASP A 204 -13.69 -14.23 12.86
N LYS A 205 -12.70 -13.83 13.66
CA LYS A 205 -12.86 -12.89 14.77
C LYS A 205 -13.18 -11.48 14.29
N PHE A 206 -12.57 -11.06 13.19
CA PHE A 206 -12.71 -9.68 12.70
C PHE A 206 -13.57 -9.56 11.44
N GLY A 207 -13.94 -10.68 10.81
CA GLY A 207 -15.10 -10.81 9.93
C GLY A 207 -15.05 -10.09 8.57
N LYS A 208 -16.18 -10.19 7.82
CA LYS A 208 -16.39 -9.65 6.47
C LYS A 208 -16.57 -8.12 6.40
N ASP A 209 -16.70 -7.44 7.54
CA ASP A 209 -16.88 -5.98 7.65
C ASP A 209 -15.63 -5.28 8.21
N LEU A 210 -14.46 -5.89 8.04
CA LEU A 210 -13.18 -5.40 8.58
C LEU A 210 -12.89 -3.94 8.18
N ASP A 211 -13.21 -3.59 6.95
CA ASP A 211 -13.07 -2.25 6.39
C ASP A 211 -13.91 -1.21 7.15
N LYS A 212 -15.15 -1.55 7.50
CA LYS A 212 -16.06 -0.68 8.27
C LYS A 212 -15.62 -0.54 9.72
N VAL A 213 -15.19 -1.64 10.34
CA VAL A 213 -14.74 -1.66 11.74
C VAL A 213 -13.47 -0.83 11.91
N LEU A 214 -12.55 -0.90 10.95
CA LEU A 214 -11.27 -0.19 11.01
C LEU A 214 -11.33 1.23 10.43
N ASN A 215 -12.47 1.62 9.86
CA ASN A 215 -12.69 2.92 9.19
C ASN A 215 -11.56 3.23 8.19
N ILE A 216 -11.25 2.25 7.34
CA ILE A 216 -10.14 2.35 6.39
C ILE A 216 -10.50 3.36 5.31
N LYS A 217 -9.64 4.34 5.11
CA LYS A 217 -9.74 5.32 4.02
C LYS A 217 -8.44 5.32 3.23
N PHE A 218 -8.54 5.00 1.96
CA PHE A 218 -7.43 5.08 1.03
C PHE A 218 -7.35 6.50 0.47
N GLY A 219 -6.13 7.06 0.43
CA GLY A 219 -5.87 8.35 -0.21
C GLY A 219 -5.58 8.21 -1.70
N GLU A 220 -4.89 9.20 -2.24
CA GLU A 220 -4.52 9.26 -3.65
C GLU A 220 -3.24 8.48 -3.95
N ILE A 221 -3.17 7.89 -5.14
CA ILE A 221 -1.97 7.25 -5.67
C ILE A 221 -0.84 8.27 -5.78
N GLY A 222 0.28 7.99 -5.10
CA GLY A 222 1.42 8.87 -5.07
C GLY A 222 1.15 10.15 -4.26
N GLY A 223 0.29 10.09 -3.23
CA GLY A 223 0.01 11.19 -2.30
C GLY A 223 1.27 11.86 -1.68
N PRO A 224 1.12 12.80 -0.72
CA PRO A 224 2.22 13.63 -0.24
C PRO A 224 3.47 12.81 0.11
N ASP A 225 4.64 13.34 -0.21
CA ASP A 225 5.90 12.61 -0.05
C ASP A 225 6.09 12.19 1.41
N LYS A 226 6.81 11.07 1.65
CA LYS A 226 7.00 10.55 3.02
C LYS A 226 7.55 11.59 3.99
N LYS A 227 8.34 12.55 3.51
CA LYS A 227 8.88 13.67 4.29
C LYS A 227 7.80 14.69 4.71
N GLU A 228 6.79 14.89 3.87
CA GLU A 228 5.67 15.82 4.11
C GLU A 228 4.61 15.23 5.05
N ARG A 229 4.47 13.89 5.08
CA ARG A 229 3.55 13.18 5.99
C ARG A 229 3.90 13.35 7.48
N HIS A 230 5.13 13.78 7.81
CA HIS A 230 5.61 13.98 9.17
C HIS A 230 5.83 15.46 9.55
N GLY A 231 5.55 16.39 8.64
CA GLY A 231 5.81 17.83 8.83
C GLY A 231 4.74 18.60 9.61
N GLY A 232 3.66 17.95 10.03
CA GLY A 232 2.61 18.58 10.86
C GLY A 232 2.85 18.31 12.35
N LYS A 233 3.71 19.12 12.99
CA LYS A 233 3.70 19.33 14.44
C LYS A 233 3.39 20.79 14.72
#